data_AF-A0A938Q0Q6-F1
#
_entry.id   AF-A0A938Q0Q6-F1
#
_cell.length_a   1.000
_cell.length_b   1.000
_cell.length_c   1.000
_cell.angle_alpha   90.00
_cell.angle_beta   90.00
_cell.angle_gamma   90.00
#
_symmetry.space_group_name_H-M   'P 1'
#
loop_
_entity.id
_entity.type
_entity.pdbx_description
1 polymer ?
#
loop_
_entity_poly.entity_id
_entity_poly.type
_entity_poly.pdbx_seq_one_letter_code
_entity_poly.pdbx_strand_id
1 'polypeptide(L)'
;MSPRILPANLILILALAACGKKTEPPPARAEGPATLPAAPDAAPPANTMPRAPSAGDATLAGIWTVVAHHHSPGISALTDEEASRRHGETIRLTADSAIAPGNACREPRYATSQVPVAAYLASAFNIPPARLPPLAGHEQMRVMEVYCGDTDWTELGGLLLEVDRDRALAPWDGVFFELARDRDFRGLGQEPGWQIELRKGLEMRLAYDYGEGTAVTPAPRLQADTKTGTQTFHARTEASDLRLDIVPVHCEDTMSGKPFPATVTVTLNGRTFRGCGEHLAEPLR
;
A
#
# COMPACT_ATOMS: atom_id res chain seq x y z
N MET A 1 -43.37 20.41 45.56
CA MET A 1 -44.61 20.72 44.80
C MET A 1 -44.49 20.09 43.41
N SER A 2 -45.08 18.91 43.24
CA SER A 2 -45.66 18.46 41.94
C SER A 2 -46.87 19.37 41.60
N PRO A 3 -47.45 19.45 40.37
CA PRO A 3 -47.73 18.32 39.45
C PRO A 3 -47.58 18.60 37.92
N ARG A 4 -47.27 17.57 37.12
CA ARG A 4 -48.13 16.72 36.23
C ARG A 4 -48.80 17.42 35.04
N ILE A 5 -48.77 16.79 33.85
CA ILE A 5 -49.89 16.06 33.19
C ILE A 5 -49.58 15.83 31.69
N LEU A 6 -49.60 14.55 31.29
CA LEU A 6 -49.85 14.02 29.93
C LEU A 6 -51.37 13.93 29.69
N PRO A 7 -51.86 13.91 28.44
CA PRO A 7 -52.44 12.66 27.90
C PRO A 7 -52.10 12.45 26.41
N ALA A 8 -51.76 11.25 25.93
CA ALA A 8 -52.62 10.09 25.61
C ALA A 8 -53.71 10.39 24.54
N ASN A 9 -53.56 9.79 23.35
CA ASN A 9 -54.71 9.27 22.61
C ASN A 9 -54.35 8.05 21.75
N LEU A 10 -55.11 6.99 22.01
CA LEU A 10 -55.24 5.67 21.41
C LEU A 10 -56.43 5.71 20.42
N ILE A 11 -56.61 4.66 19.57
CA ILE A 11 -57.77 4.29 18.70
C ILE A 11 -57.34 4.28 17.21
N LEU A 12 -57.61 3.28 16.36
CA LEU A 12 -58.25 1.96 16.43
C LEU A 12 -58.00 1.26 15.08
N ILE A 13 -57.91 -0.07 15.13
CA ILE A 13 -57.73 -1.01 14.02
C ILE A 13 -58.98 -1.05 13.12
N LEU A 14 -58.79 -1.07 11.79
CA LEU A 14 -59.74 -1.69 10.87
C LEU A 14 -59.00 -2.58 9.86
N ALA A 15 -59.28 -3.88 9.92
CA ALA A 15 -58.88 -4.87 8.93
C ALA A 15 -59.93 -4.95 7.81
N LEU A 16 -59.48 -5.03 6.57
CA LEU A 16 -60.31 -5.45 5.42
C LEU A 16 -59.56 -6.55 4.66
N ALA A 17 -60.12 -7.75 4.76
CA ALA A 17 -59.75 -8.92 4.00
C ALA A 17 -60.24 -8.78 2.54
N ALA A 18 -59.41 -9.16 1.57
CA ALA A 18 -59.82 -9.38 0.19
C ALA A 18 -59.32 -10.74 -0.30
N CYS A 19 -60.26 -11.53 -0.82
CA CYS A 19 -60.10 -12.90 -1.31
C CYS A 19 -59.21 -12.99 -2.56
N GLY A 20 -58.19 -13.85 -2.53
CA GLY A 20 -57.49 -14.34 -3.72
C GLY A 20 -58.09 -15.68 -4.18
N LYS A 21 -58.57 -15.75 -5.42
CA LYS A 21 -59.17 -16.94 -6.04
C LYS A 21 -58.10 -18.00 -6.38
N LYS A 22 -58.43 -19.26 -6.09
CA LYS A 22 -57.77 -20.49 -6.57
C LYS A 22 -57.84 -20.58 -8.11
N THR A 23 -56.74 -20.96 -8.74
CA THR A 23 -56.71 -21.53 -10.09
C THR A 23 -55.89 -22.82 -10.09
N GLU A 24 -56.54 -23.88 -10.55
CA GLU A 24 -56.07 -25.26 -10.66
C GLU A 24 -55.42 -25.48 -12.05
N PRO A 25 -54.44 -26.39 -12.20
CA PRO A 25 -53.64 -26.51 -13.43
C PRO A 25 -54.33 -27.37 -14.51
N PRO A 26 -54.11 -27.10 -15.81
CA PRO A 26 -54.61 -27.94 -16.90
C PRO A 26 -53.71 -29.15 -17.21
N PRO A 27 -54.26 -30.19 -17.88
CA PRO A 27 -53.71 -31.55 -17.89
C PRO A 27 -52.68 -31.81 -19.00
N ALA A 28 -51.89 -32.88 -18.79
CA ALA A 28 -50.92 -33.44 -19.72
C ALA A 28 -51.55 -33.94 -21.03
N ARG A 29 -50.82 -33.77 -22.14
CA ARG A 29 -51.12 -34.41 -23.43
C ARG A 29 -49.90 -35.14 -24.00
N ALA A 30 -50.21 -36.27 -24.61
CA ALA A 30 -49.34 -37.33 -25.06
C ALA A 30 -48.45 -36.97 -26.27
N GLU A 31 -47.35 -37.71 -26.36
CA GLU A 31 -46.29 -37.69 -27.37
C GLU A 31 -46.76 -38.08 -28.79
N GLY A 32 -46.16 -37.42 -29.79
CA GLY A 32 -46.15 -37.79 -31.21
C GLY A 32 -44.71 -37.81 -31.74
N PRO A 33 -44.44 -38.43 -32.91
CA PRO A 33 -43.16 -39.08 -33.19
C PRO A 33 -42.02 -38.15 -33.60
N ALA A 34 -40.82 -38.69 -33.37
CA ALA A 34 -39.50 -38.10 -33.43
C ALA A 34 -39.18 -37.29 -34.70
N THR A 35 -38.68 -36.08 -34.48
CA THR A 35 -37.74 -35.42 -35.39
C THR A 35 -36.39 -35.41 -34.69
N LEU A 36 -35.37 -36.01 -35.30
CA LEU A 36 -34.00 -36.04 -34.77
C LEU A 36 -33.46 -34.60 -34.59
N PRO A 37 -33.12 -34.15 -33.38
CA PRO A 37 -32.35 -32.92 -33.24
C PRO A 37 -30.91 -33.16 -33.67
N ALA A 38 -30.36 -32.19 -34.39
CA ALA A 38 -28.96 -32.10 -34.75
C ALA A 38 -28.05 -32.22 -33.51
N ALA A 39 -26.83 -32.70 -33.73
CA ALA A 39 -25.78 -32.85 -32.72
C ALA A 39 -25.66 -31.60 -31.83
N PRO A 40 -25.43 -31.74 -30.51
CA PRO A 40 -25.21 -30.58 -29.66
C PRO A 40 -24.00 -29.82 -30.17
N ASP A 41 -24.21 -28.54 -30.46
CA ASP A 41 -23.16 -27.56 -30.69
C ASP A 41 -22.10 -27.68 -29.59
N ALA A 42 -20.85 -27.52 -30.02
CA ALA A 42 -19.66 -27.57 -29.22
C ALA A 42 -19.85 -26.89 -27.86
N ALA A 43 -19.39 -27.57 -26.81
CA ALA A 43 -19.30 -26.98 -25.48
C ALA A 43 -18.66 -25.59 -25.57
N PRO A 44 -19.20 -24.58 -24.86
CA PRO A 44 -18.55 -23.27 -24.79
C PRO A 44 -17.11 -23.47 -24.30
N PRO A 45 -16.11 -22.71 -24.81
CA PRO A 45 -14.77 -22.79 -24.29
C PRO A 45 -14.85 -22.59 -22.78
N ALA A 46 -14.26 -23.54 -22.05
CA ALA A 46 -14.18 -23.51 -20.60
C ALA A 46 -13.84 -22.08 -20.17
N ASN A 47 -14.71 -21.51 -19.32
CA ASN A 47 -14.48 -20.28 -18.59
C ASN A 47 -12.99 -20.20 -18.27
N THR A 48 -12.28 -19.34 -18.99
CA THR A 48 -10.91 -19.00 -18.62
C THR A 48 -11.08 -18.26 -17.31
N MET A 49 -10.93 -18.98 -16.20
CA MET A 49 -10.87 -18.38 -14.88
C MET A 49 -9.91 -17.20 -15.00
N PRO A 50 -10.25 -16.01 -14.44
CA PRO A 50 -9.30 -14.92 -14.42
C PRO A 50 -8.01 -15.47 -13.82
N ARG A 51 -6.93 -15.38 -14.61
CA ARG A 51 -5.59 -15.80 -14.21
C ARG A 51 -5.34 -15.18 -12.82
N ALA A 52 -4.95 -16.00 -11.85
CA ALA A 52 -4.49 -15.48 -10.57
C ALA A 52 -3.45 -14.38 -10.87
N PRO A 53 -3.53 -13.20 -10.24
CA PRO A 53 -2.59 -12.14 -10.49
C PRO A 53 -1.18 -12.68 -10.27
N SER A 54 -0.37 -12.60 -11.33
CA SER A 54 1.06 -12.91 -11.23
C SER A 54 1.71 -11.88 -10.31
N ALA A 55 2.73 -12.27 -9.55
CA ALA A 55 3.52 -11.44 -8.62
C ALA A 55 4.27 -10.23 -9.26
N GLY A 56 3.81 -9.76 -10.43
CA GLY A 56 4.10 -8.45 -11.02
C GLY A 56 2.96 -7.44 -10.83
N ASP A 57 1.94 -7.75 -10.02
CA ASP A 57 1.00 -6.74 -9.53
C ASP A 57 1.78 -5.79 -8.62
N ALA A 58 2.06 -4.59 -9.12
CA ALA A 58 2.52 -3.48 -8.29
C ALA A 58 1.47 -3.26 -7.20
N THR A 59 1.71 -3.83 -6.02
CA THR A 59 0.83 -3.62 -4.88
C THR A 59 1.16 -2.22 -4.36
N LEU A 60 0.14 -1.39 -4.13
CA LEU A 60 0.35 -0.11 -3.46
C LEU A 60 0.72 -0.29 -1.97
N ALA A 61 0.70 -1.54 -1.46
CA ALA A 61 1.35 -1.92 -0.23
C ALA A 61 2.88 -1.77 -0.34
N GLY A 62 3.53 -1.33 0.73
CA GLY A 62 4.96 -1.08 0.80
C GLY A 62 5.29 0.00 1.81
N ILE A 63 6.57 0.39 1.83
CA ILE A 63 7.00 1.62 2.49
C ILE A 63 7.11 2.71 1.43
N TRP A 64 6.55 3.86 1.77
CA TRP A 64 6.51 5.05 0.95
C TRP A 64 7.07 6.23 1.74
N THR A 65 7.83 7.09 1.07
CA THR A 65 8.35 8.33 1.63
C THR A 65 7.74 9.52 0.90
N VAL A 66 7.28 10.53 1.64
CA VAL A 66 6.80 11.79 1.05
C VAL A 66 7.98 12.55 0.46
N VAL A 67 7.96 12.80 -0.86
CA VAL A 67 9.06 13.47 -1.58
C VAL A 67 8.67 14.80 -2.20
N ALA A 68 7.38 15.03 -2.44
CA ALA A 68 6.87 16.30 -2.93
C ALA A 68 5.40 16.48 -2.50
N HIS A 69 4.84 17.65 -2.77
CA HIS A 69 3.42 17.93 -2.59
C HIS A 69 2.89 18.76 -3.77
N HIS A 70 1.62 18.58 -4.10
CA HIS A 70 0.92 19.29 -5.16
C HIS A 70 -0.37 19.89 -4.59
N HIS A 71 -0.52 21.21 -4.68
CA HIS A 71 -1.77 21.87 -4.31
C HIS A 71 -2.76 21.83 -5.48
N SER A 72 -3.99 21.41 -5.19
CA SER A 72 -5.12 21.74 -6.05
C SER A 72 -5.65 23.12 -5.65
N PRO A 73 -5.95 24.04 -6.58
CA PRO A 73 -6.55 25.31 -6.23
C PRO A 73 -7.90 25.10 -5.53
N GLY A 74 -7.98 25.55 -4.27
CA GLY A 74 -9.12 25.36 -3.36
C GLY A 74 -8.71 25.71 -1.93
N ILE A 75 -9.54 25.36 -0.95
CA ILE A 75 -9.19 25.48 0.48
C ILE A 75 -8.37 24.23 0.85
N SER A 76 -7.05 24.28 0.69
CA SER A 76 -6.17 23.33 1.39
C SER A 76 -6.21 23.69 2.88
N ALA A 77 -6.32 22.68 3.75
CA ALA A 77 -6.24 22.91 5.19
C ALA A 77 -4.79 23.17 5.65
N LEU A 78 -3.81 22.81 4.81
CA LEU A 78 -2.38 23.06 5.01
C LEU A 78 -1.87 24.20 4.12
N THR A 79 -1.00 25.02 4.69
CA THR A 79 -0.11 25.93 3.96
C THR A 79 1.03 25.17 3.28
N ASP A 80 1.68 25.77 2.28
CA ASP A 80 2.89 25.21 1.64
C ASP A 80 4.00 24.88 2.66
N GLU A 81 4.16 25.71 3.70
CA GLU A 81 5.17 25.47 4.73
C GLU A 81 4.82 24.23 5.56
N GLU A 82 3.56 24.07 5.97
CA GLU A 82 3.10 22.90 6.71
C GLU A 82 3.18 21.62 5.86
N ALA A 83 2.82 21.69 4.57
CA ALA A 83 2.96 20.58 3.64
C ALA A 83 4.44 20.18 3.44
N SER A 84 5.33 21.17 3.31
CA SER A 84 6.78 20.93 3.15
C SER A 84 7.39 20.25 4.37
N ARG A 85 6.91 20.54 5.59
CA ARG A 85 7.39 19.88 6.82
C ARG A 85 7.13 18.38 6.86
N ARG A 86 6.20 17.87 6.04
CA ARG A 86 5.93 16.43 5.92
C ARG A 86 6.88 15.71 4.96
N HIS A 87 7.71 16.43 4.20
CA HIS A 87 8.70 15.80 3.32
C HIS A 87 9.68 14.96 4.14
N GLY A 88 9.91 13.72 3.70
CA GLY A 88 10.68 12.73 4.43
C GLY A 88 9.88 11.90 5.44
N GLU A 89 8.61 12.22 5.69
CA GLU A 89 7.73 11.35 6.48
C GLU A 89 7.47 10.03 5.73
N THR A 90 7.41 8.93 6.48
CA THR A 90 7.21 7.59 5.92
C THR A 90 5.84 7.05 6.24
N ILE A 91 5.20 6.44 5.24
CA ILE A 91 3.98 5.64 5.37
C ILE A 91 4.36 4.19 5.14
N ARG A 92 3.93 3.29 6.02
CA ARG A 92 4.20 1.86 5.90
C ARG A 92 2.87 1.12 5.84
N LEU A 93 2.60 0.48 4.72
CA LEU A 93 1.38 -0.28 4.45
C LEU A 93 1.78 -1.73 4.14
N THR A 94 1.81 -2.58 5.15
CA THR A 94 2.16 -4.00 5.04
C THR A 94 0.95 -4.89 5.32
N ALA A 95 1.09 -6.19 5.05
CA ALA A 95 0.01 -7.16 5.28
C ALA A 95 -0.52 -7.18 6.73
N ASP A 96 0.32 -6.80 7.68
CA ASP A 96 0.09 -6.85 9.13
C ASP A 96 0.01 -5.48 9.80
N SER A 97 0.33 -4.38 9.10
CA SER A 97 0.32 -3.05 9.71
C SER A 97 0.11 -1.92 8.71
N ALA A 98 -0.70 -0.93 9.08
CA ALA A 98 -0.70 0.39 8.45
C ALA A 98 -0.15 1.40 9.46
N ILE A 99 0.90 2.13 9.10
CA ILE A 99 1.57 3.08 9.98
C ILE A 99 1.79 4.38 9.22
N ALA A 100 1.30 5.47 9.80
CA ALA A 100 1.56 6.84 9.39
C ALA A 100 2.21 7.60 10.56
N PRO A 101 2.77 8.79 10.36
CA PRO A 101 3.28 9.62 11.45
C PRO A 101 2.18 9.86 12.51
N GLY A 102 2.44 9.40 13.74
CA GLY A 102 1.53 9.56 14.89
C GLY A 102 0.50 8.45 15.08
N ASN A 103 0.25 7.58 14.10
CA ASN A 103 -0.83 6.60 14.15
C ASN A 103 -0.44 5.21 13.60
N ALA A 104 -1.06 4.15 14.12
CA ALA A 104 -0.82 2.78 13.68
C ALA A 104 -2.09 1.91 13.77
N CYS A 105 -2.32 1.09 12.74
CA CYS A 105 -3.30 0.01 12.71
C CYS A 105 -2.61 -1.35 12.68
N ARG A 106 -3.07 -2.29 13.52
CA ARG A 106 -2.55 -3.67 13.59
C ARG A 106 -3.37 -4.68 12.78
N GLU A 107 -4.57 -4.31 12.36
CA GLU A 107 -5.45 -5.14 11.54
C GLU A 107 -5.92 -4.33 10.33
N PRO A 108 -4.99 -3.94 9.44
CA PRO A 108 -5.35 -3.14 8.28
C PRO A 108 -6.10 -3.99 7.26
N ARG A 109 -6.99 -3.36 6.51
CA ARG A 109 -7.56 -3.92 5.29
C ARG A 109 -7.28 -2.96 4.13
N TYR A 110 -6.96 -3.53 2.98
CA TYR A 110 -6.66 -2.78 1.76
C TYR A 110 -7.65 -3.17 0.67
N ALA A 111 -8.41 -2.20 0.16
CA ALA A 111 -9.25 -2.39 -1.01
C ALA A 111 -8.57 -1.76 -2.22
N THR A 112 -8.39 -2.51 -3.30
CA THR A 112 -7.77 -2.00 -4.53
C THR A 112 -8.75 -2.05 -5.69
N SER A 113 -8.73 -1.02 -6.53
CA SER A 113 -9.53 -0.95 -7.74
C SER A 113 -8.72 -0.34 -8.89
N GLN A 114 -9.08 -0.69 -10.12
CA GLN A 114 -8.58 -0.04 -11.33
C GLN A 114 -9.67 0.92 -11.82
N VAL A 115 -9.33 2.19 -12.01
CA VAL A 115 -10.31 3.24 -12.33
C VAL A 115 -9.81 4.14 -13.46
N PRO A 116 -10.72 4.70 -14.30
CA PRO A 116 -10.35 5.73 -15.26
C PRO A 116 -9.93 7.01 -14.52
N VAL A 117 -8.72 7.50 -14.79
CA VAL A 117 -8.11 8.63 -14.06
C VAL A 117 -8.99 9.88 -14.11
N ALA A 118 -9.43 10.27 -15.32
CA ALA A 118 -10.22 11.47 -15.51
C ALA A 118 -11.58 11.41 -14.79
N ALA A 119 -12.25 10.25 -14.83
CA ALA A 119 -13.54 10.08 -14.17
C ALA A 119 -13.39 10.10 -12.65
N TYR A 120 -12.40 9.39 -12.11
CA TYR A 120 -12.16 9.31 -10.67
C TYR A 120 -11.75 10.66 -10.08
N LEU A 121 -10.82 11.39 -10.72
CA LEU A 121 -10.39 12.71 -10.24
C LEU A 121 -11.53 13.74 -10.27
N ALA A 122 -12.39 13.68 -11.29
CA ALA A 122 -13.56 14.54 -11.38
C ALA A 122 -14.60 14.21 -10.29
N SER A 123 -14.88 12.92 -10.02
CA SER A 123 -15.89 12.53 -9.04
C SER A 123 -15.42 12.64 -7.59
N ALA A 124 -14.18 12.24 -7.29
CA ALA A 124 -13.66 12.14 -5.93
C ALA A 124 -13.09 13.48 -5.43
N PHE A 125 -12.48 14.28 -6.32
CA PHE A 125 -11.77 15.49 -5.93
C PHE A 125 -12.23 16.76 -6.68
N ASN A 126 -13.14 16.63 -7.65
CA ASN A 126 -13.61 17.73 -8.49
C ASN A 126 -12.47 18.47 -9.22
N ILE A 127 -11.49 17.72 -9.75
CA ILE A 127 -10.35 18.27 -10.49
C ILE A 127 -10.13 17.54 -11.83
N PRO A 128 -9.65 18.24 -12.87
CA PRO A 128 -9.20 17.59 -14.10
C PRO A 128 -7.77 17.03 -13.95
N PRO A 129 -7.37 16.00 -14.72
CA PRO A 129 -6.02 15.41 -14.66
C PRO A 129 -4.87 16.41 -14.82
N ALA A 130 -5.05 17.46 -15.64
CA ALA A 130 -4.03 18.49 -15.85
C ALA A 130 -3.63 19.26 -14.58
N ARG A 131 -4.43 19.18 -13.50
CA ARG A 131 -4.09 19.77 -12.19
C ARG A 131 -3.20 18.87 -11.34
N LEU A 132 -3.02 17.61 -11.72
CA LEU A 132 -2.11 16.67 -11.09
C LEU A 132 -1.13 16.15 -12.15
N PRO A 133 -0.07 16.91 -12.45
CA PRO A 133 0.92 16.54 -13.47
C PRO A 133 1.46 15.11 -13.37
N PRO A 134 1.68 14.52 -12.16
CA PRO A 134 2.12 13.13 -12.07
C PRO A 134 1.18 12.12 -12.73
N LEU A 135 -0.12 12.41 -12.83
CA LEU A 135 -1.12 11.56 -13.48
C LEU A 135 -1.48 12.02 -14.90
N ALA A 136 -0.79 13.04 -15.43
CA ALA A 136 -1.08 13.55 -16.76
C ALA A 136 -0.79 12.48 -17.83
N GLY A 137 -1.78 12.19 -18.68
CA GLY A 137 -1.66 11.19 -19.74
C GLY A 137 -1.95 9.75 -19.31
N HIS A 138 -2.19 9.49 -18.03
CA HIS A 138 -2.66 8.18 -17.57
C HIS A 138 -4.15 8.03 -17.87
N GLU A 139 -4.53 6.97 -18.58
CA GLU A 139 -5.95 6.66 -18.85
C GLU A 139 -6.59 5.90 -17.68
N GLN A 140 -5.84 4.97 -17.09
CA GLN A 140 -6.23 4.14 -15.96
C GLN A 140 -5.19 4.30 -14.85
N MET A 141 -5.65 4.16 -13.60
CA MET A 141 -4.78 4.05 -12.45
C MET A 141 -5.34 3.06 -11.45
N ARG A 142 -4.46 2.46 -10.66
CA ARG A 142 -4.86 1.74 -9.46
C ARG A 142 -5.10 2.72 -8.33
N VAL A 143 -6.16 2.46 -7.58
CA VAL A 143 -6.45 3.14 -6.32
C VAL A 143 -6.43 2.11 -5.20
N MET A 144 -5.85 2.47 -4.06
CA MET A 144 -5.90 1.67 -2.84
C MET A 144 -6.48 2.49 -1.70
N GLU A 145 -7.57 2.00 -1.12
CA GLU A 145 -8.18 2.52 0.10
C GLU A 145 -7.72 1.66 1.29
N VAL A 146 -7.42 2.32 2.41
CA VAL A 146 -6.95 1.69 3.63
C VAL A 146 -8.01 1.83 4.72
N TYR A 147 -8.23 0.74 5.42
CA TYR A 147 -9.14 0.65 6.56
C TYR A 147 -8.40 0.10 7.76
N CYS A 148 -8.83 0.49 8.96
CA CYS A 148 -8.45 -0.16 10.20
C CYS A 148 -9.66 -0.87 10.81
N GLY A 149 -9.64 -2.20 10.80
CA GLY A 149 -10.85 -2.99 11.07
C GLY A 149 -11.96 -2.64 10.07
N ASP A 150 -13.09 -2.14 10.59
CA ASP A 150 -14.27 -1.75 9.80
C ASP A 150 -14.38 -0.22 9.60
N THR A 151 -13.35 0.55 9.96
CA THR A 151 -13.34 2.01 9.86
C THR A 151 -12.34 2.52 8.83
N ASP A 152 -12.65 3.64 8.18
CA ASP A 152 -11.74 4.30 7.25
C ASP A 152 -10.46 4.75 7.96
N TRP A 153 -9.30 4.52 7.34
CA TRP A 153 -8.05 5.10 7.79
C TRP A 153 -7.98 6.56 7.34
N THR A 154 -8.14 7.49 8.27
CA THR A 154 -8.22 8.94 7.99
C THR A 154 -6.87 9.66 8.01
N GLU A 155 -5.80 8.93 8.34
CA GLU A 155 -4.44 9.46 8.36
C GLU A 155 -3.83 9.46 6.96
N LEU A 156 -2.68 10.13 6.81
CA LEU A 156 -1.92 10.13 5.56
C LEU A 156 -1.67 8.68 5.11
N GLY A 157 -1.95 8.40 3.83
CA GLY A 157 -1.90 7.06 3.27
C GLY A 157 -3.20 6.26 3.39
N GLY A 158 -4.30 6.88 3.80
CA GLY A 158 -5.65 6.29 3.74
C GLY A 158 -6.16 6.01 2.34
N LEU A 159 -5.63 6.76 1.37
CA LEU A 159 -5.90 6.61 -0.05
C LEU A 159 -4.59 6.77 -0.82
N LEU A 160 -4.26 5.81 -1.67
CA LEU A 160 -3.14 5.88 -2.60
C LEU A 160 -3.65 5.83 -4.04
N LEU A 161 -3.15 6.75 -4.87
CA LEU A 161 -3.35 6.77 -6.31
C LEU A 161 -2.03 6.37 -6.97
N GLU A 162 -2.01 5.26 -7.70
CA GLU A 162 -0.80 4.80 -8.40
C GLU A 162 -0.45 5.74 -9.54
N VAL A 163 0.77 6.29 -9.51
CA VAL A 163 1.35 7.00 -10.65
C VAL A 163 2.11 5.99 -11.50
N ASP A 164 3.05 5.28 -10.89
CA ASP A 164 3.78 4.18 -11.49
C ASP A 164 4.23 3.20 -10.39
N ARG A 165 5.10 2.25 -10.74
CA ARG A 165 5.57 1.23 -9.80
C ARG A 165 6.24 1.81 -8.56
N ASP A 166 6.97 2.91 -8.72
CA ASP A 166 7.81 3.50 -7.67
C ASP A 166 7.27 4.84 -7.18
N ARG A 167 6.13 5.31 -7.71
CA ARG A 167 5.49 6.56 -7.31
C ARG A 167 3.98 6.43 -7.10
N ALA A 168 3.48 7.11 -6.09
CA ALA A 168 2.06 7.23 -5.81
C ALA A 168 1.71 8.64 -5.34
N LEU A 169 0.43 8.98 -5.33
CA LEU A 169 -0.09 10.17 -4.65
C LEU A 169 -0.91 9.74 -3.43
N ALA A 170 -0.74 10.43 -2.31
CA ALA A 170 -1.59 10.32 -1.13
C ALA A 170 -2.32 11.64 -0.88
N PRO A 171 -3.61 11.73 -1.24
CA PRO A 171 -4.45 12.88 -0.90
C PRO A 171 -4.67 12.93 0.61
N TRP A 172 -4.40 14.08 1.23
CA TRP A 172 -4.64 14.32 2.66
C TRP A 172 -4.79 15.82 2.94
N ASP A 173 -5.81 16.22 3.70
CA ASP A 173 -6.07 17.62 4.09
C ASP A 173 -6.02 18.66 2.94
N GLY A 174 -6.50 18.24 1.76
CA GLY A 174 -6.56 19.10 0.56
C GLY A 174 -5.22 19.28 -0.15
N VAL A 175 -4.24 18.42 0.14
CA VAL A 175 -2.93 18.36 -0.53
C VAL A 175 -2.73 16.96 -1.13
N PHE A 176 -2.11 16.87 -2.31
CA PHE A 176 -1.69 15.61 -2.90
C PHE A 176 -0.19 15.41 -2.64
N PHE A 177 0.15 14.57 -1.68
CA PHE A 177 1.56 14.25 -1.40
C PHE A 177 2.06 13.23 -2.41
N GLU A 178 3.18 13.54 -3.07
CA GLU A 178 3.88 12.58 -3.92
C GLU A 178 4.74 11.69 -3.04
N LEU A 179 4.55 10.39 -3.23
CA LEU A 179 5.19 9.32 -2.51
C LEU A 179 6.18 8.62 -3.43
N ALA A 180 7.39 8.40 -2.96
CA ALA A 180 8.36 7.51 -3.59
C ALA A 180 8.42 6.19 -2.82
N ARG A 181 8.42 5.07 -3.55
CA ARG A 181 8.56 3.75 -2.94
C ARG A 181 9.97 3.58 -2.40
N ASP A 182 10.06 3.13 -1.16
CA ASP A 182 11.33 2.75 -0.57
C ASP A 182 11.88 1.50 -1.27
N ARG A 183 13.06 1.64 -1.86
CA ARG A 183 13.76 0.52 -2.51
C ARG A 183 14.56 -0.28 -1.50
N ASP A 184 14.51 -1.60 -1.64
CA ASP A 184 15.39 -2.52 -0.93
C ASP A 184 16.85 -2.09 -1.11
N PHE A 185 17.65 -2.40 -0.10
CA PHE A 185 19.04 -2.01 -0.09
C PHE A 185 19.92 -3.23 0.17
N ARG A 186 21.03 -3.30 -0.55
CA ARG A 186 22.10 -4.27 -0.25
C ARG A 186 23.37 -3.55 0.13
N GLY A 187 24.07 -4.08 1.11
CA GLY A 187 25.43 -3.69 1.47
C GLY A 187 26.34 -4.91 1.58
N LEU A 188 27.63 -4.70 1.38
CA LEU A 188 28.64 -5.75 1.47
C LEU A 188 30.00 -5.19 1.85
N GLY A 189 30.85 -6.04 2.43
CA GLY A 189 32.25 -5.75 2.68
C GLY A 189 33.09 -7.02 2.83
N GLN A 190 34.41 -6.85 2.79
CA GLN A 190 35.32 -7.95 2.46
C GLN A 190 36.06 -8.55 3.66
N GLU A 191 36.37 -7.77 4.71
CA GLU A 191 37.25 -8.22 5.79
C GLU A 191 36.74 -7.86 7.19
N PRO A 192 36.24 -8.86 7.96
CA PRO A 192 35.79 -10.16 7.48
C PRO A 192 34.61 -10.02 6.50
N GLY A 193 34.39 -11.00 5.63
CA GLY A 193 33.34 -10.95 4.63
C GLY A 193 31.94 -10.84 5.25
N TRP A 194 31.14 -9.89 4.77
CA TRP A 194 29.77 -9.68 5.25
C TRP A 194 28.86 -9.14 4.14
N GLN A 195 27.56 -9.39 4.27
CA GLN A 195 26.51 -8.82 3.43
C GLN A 195 25.28 -8.50 4.27
N ILE A 196 24.63 -7.39 3.95
CA ILE A 196 23.35 -7.00 4.55
C ILE A 196 22.30 -6.78 3.46
N GLU A 197 21.10 -7.26 3.73
CA GLU A 197 19.90 -7.00 2.97
C GLU A 197 18.91 -6.26 3.86
N LEU A 198 18.52 -5.07 3.45
CA LEU A 198 17.38 -4.35 4.02
C LEU A 198 16.22 -4.52 3.05
N ARG A 199 15.29 -5.41 3.41
CA ARG A 199 13.99 -5.54 2.76
C ARG A 199 13.06 -4.50 3.37
N LYS A 200 12.80 -3.42 2.65
CA LYS A 200 12.13 -2.22 3.17
C LYS A 200 10.73 -2.58 3.65
N GLY A 201 10.56 -2.55 4.96
CA GLY A 201 9.29 -2.88 5.60
C GLY A 201 9.05 -4.36 5.82
N LEU A 202 10.05 -5.21 5.66
CA LEU A 202 9.99 -6.58 6.10
C LEU A 202 11.03 -6.84 7.20
N GLU A 203 12.31 -6.78 6.84
CA GLU A 203 13.40 -7.15 7.74
C GLU A 203 14.75 -6.55 7.33
N MET A 204 15.70 -6.58 8.26
CA MET A 204 17.12 -6.52 7.95
C MET A 204 17.74 -7.89 8.21
N ARG A 205 18.53 -8.36 7.25
CA ARG A 205 19.26 -9.62 7.34
C ARG A 205 20.74 -9.38 7.08
N LEU A 206 21.55 -9.59 8.10
CA LEU A 206 23.01 -9.55 8.04
C LEU A 206 23.54 -10.98 8.03
N ALA A 207 24.40 -11.31 7.08
CA ALA A 207 25.30 -12.46 7.14
C ALA A 207 26.73 -11.94 7.28
N TYR A 208 27.49 -12.47 8.23
CA TYR A 208 28.82 -11.97 8.58
C TYR A 208 29.78 -13.13 8.85
N ASP A 209 31.09 -12.82 8.96
CA ASP A 209 32.16 -13.81 9.11
C ASP A 209 32.06 -14.89 8.00
N TYR A 210 31.94 -14.45 6.74
CA TYR A 210 31.77 -15.29 5.55
C TYR A 210 30.53 -16.21 5.57
N GLY A 211 29.49 -15.80 6.30
CA GLY A 211 28.23 -16.53 6.39
C GLY A 211 28.16 -17.52 7.56
N GLU A 212 29.21 -17.62 8.38
CA GLU A 212 29.16 -18.40 9.62
C GLU A 212 28.20 -17.79 10.65
N GLY A 213 28.04 -16.46 10.61
CA GLY A 213 27.12 -15.73 11.47
C GLY A 213 25.94 -15.12 10.71
N THR A 214 24.77 -15.08 11.35
CA THR A 214 23.61 -14.35 10.84
C THR A 214 22.90 -13.57 11.94
N ALA A 215 22.31 -12.43 11.57
CA ALA A 215 21.41 -11.66 12.42
C ALA A 215 20.22 -11.17 11.60
N VAL A 216 19.02 -11.36 12.13
CA VAL A 216 17.77 -10.93 11.49
C VAL A 216 16.98 -10.08 12.47
N THR A 217 16.49 -8.94 11.99
CA THR A 217 15.59 -8.08 12.75
C THR A 217 14.38 -7.68 11.90
N PRO A 218 13.21 -7.41 12.50
CA PRO A 218 12.11 -6.75 11.78
C PRO A 218 12.58 -5.44 11.14
N ALA A 219 11.86 -5.00 10.10
CA ALA A 219 12.20 -3.76 9.43
C ALA A 219 12.19 -2.57 10.41
N PRO A 220 13.32 -1.88 10.59
CA PRO A 220 13.40 -0.73 11.47
C PRO A 220 12.73 0.49 10.85
N ARG A 221 12.46 1.49 11.69
CA ARG A 221 12.09 2.83 11.23
C ARG A 221 13.31 3.51 10.60
N LEU A 222 13.09 4.19 9.48
CA LEU A 222 14.07 5.09 8.88
C LEU A 222 14.21 6.34 9.75
N GLN A 223 15.44 6.74 10.02
CA GLN A 223 15.81 8.08 10.46
C GLN A 223 16.65 8.69 9.34
N ALA A 224 16.12 9.71 8.67
CA ALA A 224 16.79 10.40 7.58
C ALA A 224 17.33 11.75 8.04
N ASP A 225 18.59 12.04 7.71
CA ASP A 225 19.13 13.40 7.78
C ASP A 225 18.97 14.05 6.39
N THR A 226 18.02 14.96 6.28
CA THR A 226 17.70 15.64 5.02
C THR A 226 18.80 16.58 4.52
N LYS A 227 19.76 16.99 5.38
CA LYS A 227 20.88 17.83 4.96
C LYS A 227 22.00 17.04 4.30
N THR A 228 22.29 15.86 4.84
CA THR A 228 23.39 15.00 4.35
C THR A 228 22.92 13.89 3.44
N GLY A 229 21.62 13.59 3.43
CA GLY A 229 21.04 12.42 2.77
C GLY A 229 21.35 11.10 3.49
N THR A 230 21.92 11.15 4.70
CA THR A 230 22.25 9.95 5.48
C THR A 230 20.99 9.26 5.94
N GLN A 231 20.93 7.95 5.78
CA GLN A 231 19.83 7.11 6.24
C GLN A 231 20.31 6.15 7.32
N THR A 232 19.62 6.15 8.46
CA THR A 232 19.89 5.26 9.58
C THR A 232 18.69 4.34 9.81
N PHE A 233 18.99 3.05 9.94
CA PHE A 233 18.06 1.98 10.24
C PHE A 233 18.53 1.30 11.51
N HIS A 234 17.69 1.23 12.53
CA HIS A 234 18.05 0.65 13.83
C HIS A 234 16.93 -0.21 14.39
N ALA A 235 17.22 -1.48 14.64
CA ALA A 235 16.30 -2.42 15.27
C ALA A 235 17.00 -3.17 16.41
N ARG A 236 16.26 -3.42 17.49
CA ARG A 236 16.71 -4.21 18.62
C ARG A 236 15.71 -5.32 18.92
N THR A 237 16.20 -6.55 18.99
CA THR A 237 15.47 -7.74 19.46
C THR A 237 16.14 -8.27 20.73
N GLU A 238 15.62 -9.33 21.33
CA GLU A 238 16.29 -10.01 22.45
C GLU A 238 17.65 -10.61 22.03
N ALA A 239 17.82 -10.97 20.76
CA ALA A 239 19.01 -11.64 20.25
C ALA A 239 20.02 -10.68 19.60
N SER A 240 19.61 -9.50 19.13
CA SER A 240 20.47 -8.63 18.32
C SER A 240 20.09 -7.15 18.42
N ASP A 241 21.12 -6.31 18.53
CA ASP A 241 21.07 -4.87 18.30
C ASP A 241 21.76 -4.59 16.96
N LEU A 242 20.97 -4.33 15.91
CA LEU A 242 21.44 -4.16 14.54
C LEU A 242 21.14 -2.73 14.04
N ARG A 243 22.21 -2.01 13.70
CA ARG A 243 22.17 -0.68 13.09
C ARG A 243 22.82 -0.70 11.72
N LEU A 244 22.19 -0.06 10.75
CA LEU A 244 22.69 0.16 9.40
C LEU A 244 22.68 1.68 9.13
N ASP A 245 23.86 2.24 8.87
CA ASP A 245 24.06 3.60 8.43
C ASP A 245 24.46 3.62 6.95
N ILE A 246 23.68 4.31 6.14
CA ILE A 246 23.88 4.48 4.70
C ILE A 246 24.20 5.94 4.43
N VAL A 247 25.43 6.20 3.99
CA VAL A 247 25.89 7.54 3.62
C VAL A 247 25.97 7.60 2.08
N PRO A 248 25.34 8.58 1.41
CA PRO A 248 25.33 8.70 -0.05
C PRO A 248 26.67 9.24 -0.59
N VAL A 249 27.76 8.55 -0.26
CA VAL A 249 29.13 8.83 -0.67
C VAL A 249 29.63 7.65 -1.47
N HIS A 250 30.22 7.96 -2.63
CA HIS A 250 30.81 6.98 -3.53
C HIS A 250 31.75 6.03 -2.78
N CYS A 251 31.60 4.73 -3.05
CA CYS A 251 32.37 3.66 -2.44
C CYS A 251 32.85 2.72 -3.56
N GLU A 252 34.08 2.25 -3.48
CA GLU A 252 34.62 1.28 -4.43
C GLU A 252 34.89 -0.02 -3.69
N ASP A 253 34.36 -1.12 -4.20
CA ASP A 253 34.71 -2.45 -3.68
C ASP A 253 36.15 -2.77 -4.06
N THR A 254 37.05 -2.78 -3.08
CA THR A 254 38.49 -2.95 -3.27
C THR A 254 38.89 -4.25 -3.94
N MET A 255 38.02 -5.28 -3.89
CA MET A 255 38.30 -6.58 -4.53
C MET A 255 37.89 -6.62 -5.99
N SER A 256 36.75 -6.02 -6.37
CA SER A 256 36.23 -6.06 -7.74
C SER A 256 36.47 -4.78 -8.55
N GLY A 257 36.83 -3.68 -7.89
CA GLY A 257 36.84 -2.32 -8.46
C GLY A 257 35.45 -1.80 -8.80
N LYS A 258 34.38 -2.50 -8.40
CA LYS A 258 33.00 -2.10 -8.72
C LYS A 258 32.65 -0.82 -7.93
N PRO A 259 32.18 0.24 -8.61
CA PRO A 259 31.67 1.43 -7.94
C PRO A 259 30.28 1.17 -7.33
N PHE A 260 30.06 1.78 -6.17
CA PHE A 260 28.80 1.81 -5.44
C PHE A 260 28.43 3.26 -5.09
N PRO A 261 27.13 3.58 -5.07
CA PRO A 261 26.66 4.93 -4.75
C PRO A 261 26.74 5.30 -3.27
N ALA A 262 26.85 4.31 -2.36
CA ALA A 262 26.80 4.53 -0.94
C ALA A 262 27.92 3.81 -0.17
N THR A 263 28.37 4.47 0.89
CA THR A 263 29.24 3.93 1.92
C THR A 263 28.37 3.44 3.07
N VAL A 264 28.63 2.24 3.55
CA VAL A 264 27.80 1.53 4.52
C VAL A 264 28.59 1.24 5.78
N THR A 265 27.97 1.50 6.93
CA THR A 265 28.44 1.00 8.22
C THR A 265 27.34 0.19 8.88
N VAL A 266 27.63 -1.06 9.21
CA VAL A 266 26.74 -1.93 9.99
C VAL A 266 27.31 -2.10 11.39
N THR A 267 26.48 -1.97 12.40
CA THR A 267 26.85 -2.27 13.79
C THR A 267 25.95 -3.38 14.32
N LEU A 268 26.53 -4.52 14.70
CA LEU A 268 25.83 -5.65 15.34
C LEU A 268 26.39 -5.84 16.75
N ASN A 269 25.56 -5.64 17.79
CA ASN A 269 25.95 -5.85 19.19
C ASN A 269 27.29 -5.14 19.55
N GLY A 270 27.52 -3.95 18.98
CA GLY A 270 28.76 -3.17 19.14
C GLY A 270 29.91 -3.53 18.19
N ARG A 271 29.86 -4.65 17.47
CA ARG A 271 30.82 -4.98 16.39
C ARG A 271 30.48 -4.17 15.14
N THR A 272 31.48 -3.53 14.54
CA THR A 272 31.29 -2.67 13.36
C THR A 272 31.84 -3.32 12.10
N PHE A 273 31.08 -3.23 11.02
CA PHE A 273 31.43 -3.67 9.67
C PHE A 273 31.33 -2.49 8.72
N ARG A 274 32.30 -2.33 7.83
CA ARG A 274 32.36 -1.24 6.84
C ARG A 274 32.42 -1.79 5.44
N GLY A 275 31.81 -1.08 4.49
CA GLY A 275 31.76 -1.51 3.11
C GLY A 275 30.90 -0.60 2.25
N CYS A 276 30.43 -1.14 1.14
CA CYS A 276 29.70 -0.40 0.12
C CYS A 276 28.26 -0.90 -0.01
N GLY A 277 27.38 -0.11 -0.61
CA GLY A 277 26.01 -0.55 -0.87
C GLY A 277 25.26 0.24 -1.92
N GLU A 278 24.11 -0.29 -2.32
CA GLU A 278 23.24 0.29 -3.34
C GLU A 278 21.77 -0.05 -3.08
N HIS A 279 20.88 0.86 -3.48
CA HIS A 279 19.46 0.57 -3.59
C HIS A 279 19.21 -0.30 -4.82
N LEU A 280 18.36 -1.29 -4.66
CA LEU A 280 18.04 -2.25 -5.71
C LEU A 280 16.89 -1.72 -6.57
N ALA A 281 17.04 -1.88 -7.89
CA ALA A 281 15.97 -1.55 -8.83
C ALA A 281 14.81 -2.55 -8.75
N GLU A 282 15.08 -3.80 -8.34
CA GLU A 282 14.08 -4.84 -8.10
C GLU A 282 14.08 -5.26 -6.62
N PRO A 283 12.91 -5.57 -6.04
CA PRO A 283 12.85 -6.12 -4.69
C PRO A 283 13.65 -7.41 -4.57
N LEU A 284 14.23 -7.64 -3.40
CA LEU A 284 14.85 -8.91 -3.06
C LEU A 284 13.78 -10.00 -3.01
N ARG A 285 14.02 -11.11 -3.73
CA ARG A 285 13.16 -12.30 -3.70
C ARG A 285 13.41 -13.09 -2.42
#